data_AF-A0A1Z4JC61-F1
#
_entry.id   AF-A0A1Z4JC61-F1
#
_cell.length_a   1.000
_cell.length_b   1.000
_cell.length_c   1.000
_cell.angle_alpha   90.00
_cell.angle_beta   90.00
_cell.angle_gamma   90.00
#
_symmetry.space_group_name_H-M   'P 1'
#
loop_
_entity.id
_entity.type
_entity.pdbx_description
1 polymer ?
#
loop_
_entity_poly.entity_id
_entity_poly.type
_entity_poly.pdbx_seq_one_letter_code
_entity_poly.pdbx_strand_id
1 'polypeptide(L)'
;MNIVGRVKLPKSSDISDLYIRCNEAASLDVQENSKRTVLQQGGVVSSSSYFNSFYENYYVKYTSLNSIYYLLKLEGDFRVAIYREVQSGERETILEEKIEQCQLSKPVKLAPINLVQTEKAGRIYLEITCLSTQGIFAAGWIATDQPKEREVSLGIVICTFKKENYVRETLTSLLQDELLQDKSFKVFVSDNGRTLDHNEFNDPRVKLFPNKNAGGSGGFTRGIMEALAEKSSSHLLLMDDDIELESESICRLFAVHEYAKTEFIIAGGLLDLNNKQVLYEAGATYNEDPATKGAFGSLTALNYRIDLSQNASLNQLLVEEDADYGGFWFCSFSRQLVEKLNLPLPLFIKLDDVEFCLRAKMTLGIPIATFPSMAVWHIPASAKNLNWETYYYFRNDLITYAVHFSPSYEHTVSNLTQEIALSLLMPDFDRAQMLIKAFDDYLKGPDWIMSIDPEVVHPSTLKLSRSYENQQNVDLLTNVQLMAQWSSIVDKGRTEWSIASKNWKNAAQELMSHTFWQKYLGLKEPTLSSSIRHSL
;
A
#
# COMPACT_ATOMS: atom_id res chain seq x y z
N MET A 1 -15.17 -9.80 -23.86
CA MET A 1 -14.32 -8.64 -23.55
C MET A 1 -14.37 -8.31 -22.07
N ASN A 2 -13.22 -8.42 -21.41
CA ASN A 2 -12.96 -7.98 -20.05
C ASN A 2 -11.87 -6.89 -20.09
N ILE A 3 -12.06 -5.79 -19.38
CA ILE A 3 -11.06 -4.72 -19.29
C ILE A 3 -10.04 -5.11 -18.21
N VAL A 4 -8.76 -5.10 -18.59
CA VAL A 4 -7.62 -5.34 -17.69
C VAL A 4 -7.10 -4.03 -17.10
N GLY A 5 -7.17 -2.95 -17.88
CA GLY A 5 -6.83 -1.60 -17.44
C GLY A 5 -7.13 -0.54 -18.49
N ARG A 6 -6.93 0.73 -18.15
CA ARG A 6 -7.01 1.90 -19.04
C ARG A 6 -5.63 2.41 -19.39
N VAL A 7 -5.55 3.05 -20.55
CA VAL A 7 -4.53 4.02 -20.90
C VAL A 7 -5.07 5.39 -20.48
N LYS A 8 -4.67 5.83 -19.29
CA LYS A 8 -5.15 7.05 -18.64
C LYS A 8 -4.44 8.28 -19.18
N LEU A 9 -5.17 9.38 -19.31
CA LEU A 9 -4.58 10.70 -19.52
C LEU A 9 -4.32 11.35 -18.16
N PRO A 10 -3.25 12.16 -18.02
CA PRO A 10 -2.87 12.73 -16.73
C PRO A 10 -3.93 13.67 -16.19
N LYS A 11 -4.00 13.76 -14.85
CA LYS A 11 -4.93 14.68 -14.18
C LYS A 11 -4.49 16.14 -14.27
N SER A 12 -3.18 16.36 -14.33
CA SER A 12 -2.50 17.66 -14.35
C SER A 12 -1.15 17.54 -15.07
N SER A 13 -0.57 18.66 -15.49
CA SER A 13 0.65 18.68 -16.31
C SER A 13 1.91 18.25 -15.55
N ASP A 14 1.98 18.48 -14.24
CA ASP A 14 3.12 18.15 -13.37
C ASP A 14 3.37 16.64 -13.23
N ILE A 15 2.36 15.81 -13.48
CA ILE A 15 2.45 14.35 -13.46
C ILE A 15 2.36 13.71 -14.84
N SER A 16 2.41 14.49 -15.93
CA SER A 16 2.15 13.99 -17.29
C SER A 16 3.01 12.78 -17.65
N ASP A 17 4.30 12.79 -17.30
CA ASP A 17 5.27 11.75 -17.63
C ASP A 17 4.96 10.38 -17.00
N LEU A 18 4.11 10.34 -15.97
CA LEU A 18 3.63 9.11 -15.34
C LEU A 18 2.48 8.45 -16.12
N TYR A 19 1.91 9.15 -17.08
CA TYR A 19 0.77 8.70 -17.89
C TYR A 19 1.13 8.64 -19.37
N ILE A 20 1.52 9.75 -19.98
CA ILE A 20 1.84 9.79 -21.42
C ILE A 20 2.98 10.76 -21.71
N ARG A 21 3.67 10.52 -22.82
CA ARG A 21 4.70 11.40 -23.37
C ARG A 21 4.28 11.85 -24.76
N CYS A 22 4.35 13.16 -25.00
CA CYS A 22 4.02 13.75 -26.28
C CYS A 22 5.29 14.33 -26.92
N ASN A 23 5.40 14.26 -28.25
CA ASN A 23 6.35 15.12 -28.96
C ASN A 23 5.76 16.53 -29.15
N GLU A 24 6.53 17.43 -29.76
CA GLU A 24 6.13 18.84 -29.97
C GLU A 24 4.86 19.02 -30.81
N ALA A 25 4.48 18.01 -31.60
CA ALA A 25 3.30 18.02 -32.46
C ALA A 25 2.06 17.36 -31.82
N ALA A 26 2.11 17.04 -30.53
CA ALA A 26 0.98 16.53 -29.76
C ALA A 26 0.83 17.29 -28.44
N SER A 27 -0.41 17.59 -28.04
CA SER A 27 -0.70 18.32 -26.80
C SER A 27 -1.96 17.81 -26.12
N LEU A 28 -1.96 17.91 -24.79
CA LEU A 28 -3.12 17.60 -23.96
C LEU A 28 -4.11 18.76 -24.02
N ASP A 29 -5.33 18.46 -24.47
CA ASP A 29 -6.48 19.36 -24.41
C ASP A 29 -7.29 19.00 -23.16
N VAL A 30 -7.11 19.80 -22.11
CA VAL A 30 -7.80 19.64 -20.82
C VAL A 30 -8.91 20.70 -20.76
N GLN A 31 -10.08 20.34 -21.29
CA GLN A 31 -11.31 21.11 -21.08
C GLN A 31 -12.11 20.48 -19.94
N GLU A 32 -12.89 21.30 -19.21
CA GLU A 32 -13.57 20.94 -17.95
C GLU A 32 -14.33 19.59 -17.98
N ASN A 33 -14.77 19.10 -19.15
CA ASN A 33 -15.54 17.86 -19.28
C ASN A 33 -15.00 16.83 -20.29
N SER A 34 -13.81 17.03 -20.88
CA SER A 34 -13.17 16.00 -21.72
C SER A 34 -11.66 16.16 -21.74
N LYS A 35 -10.95 15.13 -21.26
CA LYS A 35 -9.50 15.03 -21.42
C LYS A 35 -9.23 14.25 -22.70
N ARG A 36 -8.48 14.84 -23.62
CA ARG A 36 -8.06 14.20 -24.87
C ARG A 36 -6.69 14.72 -25.28
N THR A 37 -6.00 13.98 -26.11
CA THR A 37 -4.78 14.43 -26.76
C THR A 37 -5.08 14.82 -28.20
N VAL A 38 -4.67 16.02 -28.59
CA VAL A 38 -4.77 16.52 -29.96
C VAL A 38 -3.40 16.39 -30.61
N LEU A 39 -3.36 15.83 -31.81
CA LEU A 39 -2.13 15.56 -32.56
C LEU A 39 -2.21 16.24 -33.91
N GLN A 40 -1.18 17.01 -34.27
CA GLN A 40 -0.96 17.44 -35.66
C GLN A 40 -0.32 16.30 -36.45
N GLN A 41 -0.22 16.43 -37.78
CA GLN A 41 0.49 15.44 -38.60
C GLN A 41 1.91 15.20 -38.06
N GLY A 42 2.29 13.94 -37.86
CA GLY A 42 3.56 13.55 -37.24
C GLY A 42 3.60 13.68 -35.71
N GLY A 43 2.52 14.14 -35.08
CA GLY A 43 2.33 14.12 -33.62
C GLY A 43 2.36 12.69 -33.10
N VAL A 44 3.08 12.48 -31.99
CA VAL A 44 3.26 11.18 -31.35
C VAL A 44 2.83 11.25 -29.89
N VAL A 45 2.02 10.29 -29.47
CA VAL A 45 1.71 10.03 -28.07
C VAL A 45 2.21 8.64 -27.70
N SER A 46 3.10 8.57 -26.72
CA SER A 46 3.62 7.32 -26.17
C SER A 46 3.00 7.07 -24.80
N SER A 47 2.58 5.82 -24.58
CA SER A 47 2.12 5.31 -23.29
C SER A 47 3.25 4.66 -22.48
N SER A 48 4.51 4.84 -22.91
CA SER A 48 5.70 4.41 -22.17
C SER A 48 5.85 5.21 -20.86
N SER A 49 5.09 4.82 -19.85
CA SER A 49 4.98 5.50 -18.56
C SER A 49 4.61 4.52 -17.46
N TYR A 50 4.70 4.94 -16.19
CA TYR A 50 4.43 4.06 -15.06
C TYR A 50 3.00 3.50 -15.03
N PHE A 51 1.96 4.34 -15.16
CA PHE A 51 0.57 3.89 -15.04
C PHE A 51 0.03 3.23 -16.30
N ASN A 52 0.54 3.59 -17.49
CA ASN A 52 0.00 3.08 -18.75
C ASN A 52 0.76 1.89 -19.34
N SER A 53 1.96 1.60 -18.84
CA SER A 53 2.67 0.37 -19.21
C SER A 53 1.98 -0.88 -18.66
N PHE A 54 2.15 -1.99 -19.36
CA PHE A 54 1.76 -3.33 -18.94
C PHE A 54 3.02 -4.15 -18.62
N TYR A 55 3.23 -4.46 -17.35
CA TYR A 55 4.39 -5.19 -16.85
C TYR A 55 4.18 -6.70 -17.01
N GLU A 56 4.45 -7.21 -18.21
CA GLU A 56 4.07 -8.56 -18.66
C GLU A 56 4.56 -9.67 -17.74
N ASN A 57 5.78 -9.53 -17.21
CA ASN A 57 6.40 -10.48 -16.29
C ASN A 57 5.53 -10.73 -15.04
N TYR A 58 4.94 -9.70 -14.44
CA TYR A 58 4.05 -9.84 -13.28
C TYR A 58 2.75 -10.53 -13.67
N TYR A 59 2.10 -10.10 -14.75
CA TYR A 59 0.85 -10.71 -15.19
C TYR A 59 1.04 -12.18 -15.55
N VAL A 60 2.12 -12.53 -16.24
CA VAL A 60 2.41 -13.91 -16.61
C VAL A 60 2.77 -14.75 -15.39
N LYS A 61 3.53 -14.22 -14.42
CA LYS A 61 3.87 -14.95 -13.18
C LYS A 61 2.62 -15.22 -12.35
N TYR A 62 1.80 -14.20 -12.10
CA TYR A 62 0.73 -14.25 -11.11
C TYR A 62 -0.66 -14.59 -11.66
N THR A 63 -0.90 -14.41 -12.96
CA THR A 63 -2.23 -14.57 -13.56
C THR A 63 -2.25 -15.60 -14.69
N SER A 64 -3.43 -16.10 -15.04
CA SER A 64 -3.67 -17.00 -16.16
C SER A 64 -3.84 -16.29 -17.51
N LEU A 65 -3.69 -14.96 -17.56
CA LEU A 65 -3.80 -14.20 -18.81
C LEU A 65 -2.76 -14.67 -19.82
N ASN A 66 -3.23 -14.98 -21.03
CA ASN A 66 -2.37 -15.41 -22.14
C ASN A 66 -2.29 -14.38 -23.27
N SER A 67 -3.27 -13.48 -23.36
CA SER A 67 -3.35 -12.50 -24.43
C SER A 67 -4.13 -11.27 -24.01
N ILE A 68 -3.70 -10.12 -24.52
CA ILE A 68 -4.35 -8.82 -24.37
C ILE A 68 -4.45 -8.14 -25.73
N TYR A 69 -5.29 -7.13 -25.84
CA TYR A 69 -5.31 -6.21 -26.98
C TYR A 69 -5.64 -4.82 -26.49
N TYR A 70 -5.37 -3.81 -27.33
CA TYR A 70 -5.76 -2.44 -27.04
C TYR A 70 -7.04 -2.07 -27.79
N LEU A 71 -7.89 -1.30 -27.11
CA LEU A 71 -9.02 -0.59 -27.67
C LEU A 71 -8.74 0.90 -27.59
N LEU A 72 -8.87 1.64 -28.69
CA LEU A 72 -8.52 3.06 -28.75
C LEU A 72 -9.68 3.88 -29.32
N LYS A 73 -10.07 4.96 -28.64
CA LYS A 73 -10.96 5.99 -29.20
C LYS A 73 -10.13 7.04 -29.93
N LEU A 74 -10.16 6.99 -31.26
CA LEU A 74 -9.35 7.79 -32.16
C LEU A 74 -10.21 8.57 -33.16
N GLU A 75 -9.76 9.74 -33.59
CA GLU A 75 -10.32 10.51 -34.71
C GLU A 75 -9.21 10.91 -35.68
N GLY A 76 -9.35 10.59 -36.96
CA GLY A 76 -8.32 10.83 -38.00
C GLY A 76 -7.58 9.56 -38.44
N ASP A 77 -6.42 9.73 -39.06
CA ASP A 77 -5.61 8.63 -39.58
C ASP A 77 -4.37 8.44 -38.70
N PHE A 78 -4.05 7.20 -38.36
CA PHE A 78 -2.97 6.89 -37.43
C PHE A 78 -2.11 5.71 -37.88
N ARG A 79 -0.84 5.73 -37.46
CA ARG A 79 -0.04 4.53 -37.28
C ARG A 79 0.00 4.24 -35.79
N VAL A 80 -0.40 3.03 -35.39
CA VAL A 80 -0.30 2.57 -34.00
C VAL A 80 0.70 1.45 -33.94
N ALA A 81 1.72 1.60 -33.11
CA ALA A 81 2.73 0.59 -32.87
C ALA A 81 2.75 0.18 -31.41
N ILE A 82 2.93 -1.11 -31.14
CA ILE A 82 3.02 -1.67 -29.80
C ILE A 82 4.39 -2.29 -29.63
N TYR A 83 5.02 -1.97 -28.51
CA TYR A 83 6.39 -2.36 -28.21
C TYR A 83 6.43 -3.21 -26.96
N ARG A 84 7.42 -4.09 -26.92
CA ARG A 84 7.89 -4.77 -25.72
C ARG A 84 9.31 -4.32 -25.46
N GLU A 85 9.56 -3.81 -24.26
CA GLU A 85 10.89 -3.38 -23.85
C GLU A 85 11.34 -4.22 -22.65
N VAL A 86 12.49 -4.87 -22.76
CA VAL A 86 13.03 -5.72 -21.68
C VAL A 86 13.89 -4.89 -20.72
N GLN A 87 14.34 -5.50 -19.61
CA GLN A 87 15.13 -4.82 -18.58
C GLN A 87 16.35 -4.06 -19.14
N SER A 88 17.03 -4.60 -20.15
CA SER A 88 18.20 -3.98 -20.79
C SER A 88 17.89 -2.71 -21.58
N GLY A 89 16.61 -2.40 -21.82
CA GLY A 89 16.15 -1.33 -22.70
C GLY A 89 16.09 -1.73 -24.18
N GLU A 90 16.38 -2.99 -24.51
CA GLU A 90 16.13 -3.50 -25.87
C GLU A 90 14.63 -3.50 -26.15
N ARG A 91 14.26 -2.91 -27.30
CA ARG A 91 12.88 -2.66 -27.70
C ARG A 91 12.53 -3.49 -28.94
N GLU A 92 11.52 -4.34 -28.80
CA GLU A 92 10.92 -5.13 -29.87
C GLU A 92 9.59 -4.49 -30.31
N THR A 93 9.35 -4.38 -31.62
CA THR A 93 8.03 -4.04 -32.16
C THR A 93 7.18 -5.31 -32.25
N ILE A 94 6.11 -5.39 -31.45
CA ILE A 94 5.18 -6.54 -31.43
C ILE A 94 4.18 -6.44 -32.59
N LEU A 95 3.66 -5.23 -32.81
CA LEU A 95 2.59 -4.94 -33.74
C LEU A 95 2.77 -3.53 -34.29
N GLU A 96 2.49 -3.34 -35.58
CA GLU A 96 2.32 -2.02 -36.18
C GLU A 96 1.15 -2.08 -37.17
N GLU A 97 0.17 -1.20 -36.99
CA GLU A 97 -1.02 -1.11 -37.83
C GLU A 97 -1.22 0.34 -38.30
N LYS A 98 -1.58 0.49 -39.58
CA LYS A 98 -2.09 1.75 -40.12
C LYS A 98 -3.61 1.71 -40.12
N ILE A 99 -4.24 2.74 -39.55
CA ILE A 99 -5.67 2.79 -39.30
C ILE A 99 -6.18 4.13 -39.82
N GLU A 100 -7.10 4.09 -40.77
CA GLU A 100 -7.59 5.26 -41.48
C GLU A 100 -9.05 5.55 -41.10
N GLN A 101 -9.44 6.82 -41.21
CA GLN A 101 -10.81 7.30 -41.02
C GLN A 101 -11.40 6.91 -39.66
N CYS A 102 -10.58 6.98 -38.60
CA CYS A 102 -11.04 6.69 -37.24
C CYS A 102 -12.10 7.71 -36.80
N GLN A 103 -13.08 7.25 -36.03
CA GLN A 103 -14.14 8.08 -35.45
C GLN A 103 -14.29 7.77 -33.96
N LEU A 104 -14.43 8.79 -33.12
CA LEU A 104 -14.53 8.62 -31.66
C LEU A 104 -15.70 7.74 -31.20
N SER A 105 -16.76 7.66 -32.01
CA SER A 105 -17.95 6.84 -31.77
C SER A 105 -17.69 5.34 -31.87
N LYS A 106 -16.61 4.92 -32.56
CA LYS A 106 -16.27 3.52 -32.79
C LYS A 106 -14.83 3.24 -32.36
N PRO A 107 -14.61 2.70 -31.14
CA PRO A 107 -13.29 2.31 -30.70
C PRO A 107 -12.62 1.33 -31.67
N VAL A 108 -11.34 1.57 -31.96
CA VAL A 108 -10.49 0.75 -32.80
C VAL A 108 -9.93 -0.40 -31.95
N LYS A 109 -10.16 -1.64 -32.37
CA LYS A 109 -9.59 -2.85 -31.75
C LYS A 109 -8.36 -3.28 -32.55
N LEU A 110 -7.20 -3.28 -31.90
CA LEU A 110 -5.96 -3.78 -32.48
C LEU A 110 -5.89 -5.31 -32.42
N ALA A 111 -5.00 -5.90 -33.23
CA ALA A 111 -4.72 -7.33 -33.16
C ALA A 111 -4.27 -7.77 -31.74
N PRO A 112 -4.62 -8.99 -31.31
CA PRO A 112 -4.23 -9.51 -30.00
C PRO A 112 -2.72 -9.74 -29.90
N ILE A 113 -2.19 -9.47 -28.71
CA ILE A 113 -0.81 -9.68 -28.30
C ILE A 113 -0.78 -10.87 -27.36
N ASN A 114 0.00 -11.88 -27.73
CA ASN A 114 0.28 -13.00 -26.85
C ASN A 114 1.32 -12.61 -25.81
N LEU A 115 1.03 -12.97 -24.56
CA LEU A 115 1.94 -12.77 -23.44
C LEU A 115 3.01 -13.87 -23.43
N VAL A 116 4.27 -13.49 -23.23
CA VAL A 116 5.42 -14.39 -23.30
C VAL A 116 5.83 -14.83 -21.89
N GLN A 117 6.12 -16.13 -21.71
CA GLN A 117 6.52 -16.71 -20.41
C GLN A 117 8.04 -16.92 -20.25
N THR A 118 8.85 -16.22 -21.03
CA THR A 118 10.32 -16.36 -21.04
C THR A 118 10.99 -15.11 -20.48
N GLU A 119 12.31 -15.12 -20.38
CA GLU A 119 13.15 -13.94 -20.10
C GLU A 119 12.95 -12.76 -21.06
N LYS A 120 12.21 -12.97 -22.16
CA LYS A 120 11.79 -11.93 -23.09
C LYS A 120 10.54 -11.18 -22.64
N ALA A 121 9.86 -11.62 -21.57
CA ALA A 121 8.73 -10.89 -21.01
C ALA A 121 9.19 -9.48 -20.61
N GLY A 122 8.45 -8.46 -21.03
CA GLY A 122 8.90 -7.08 -20.90
C GLY A 122 7.78 -6.11 -20.53
N ARG A 123 8.13 -4.83 -20.58
CA ARG A 123 7.18 -3.74 -20.43
C ARG A 123 6.51 -3.49 -21.76
N ILE A 124 5.20 -3.70 -21.85
CA ILE A 124 4.40 -3.49 -23.05
C ILE A 124 3.76 -2.10 -23.00
N TYR A 125 3.90 -1.33 -24.07
CA TYR A 125 3.27 -0.03 -24.24
C TYR A 125 3.04 0.26 -25.73
N LEU A 126 2.17 1.22 -26.03
CA LEU A 126 1.87 1.68 -27.39
C LEU A 126 2.36 3.09 -27.67
N GLU A 127 2.56 3.37 -28.97
CA GLU A 127 2.74 4.71 -29.53
C GLU A 127 1.72 4.94 -30.65
N ILE A 128 1.11 6.14 -30.64
CA ILE A 128 0.12 6.57 -31.61
C ILE A 128 0.73 7.74 -32.39
N THR A 129 0.93 7.56 -33.69
CA THR A 129 1.43 8.60 -34.59
C THR A 129 0.30 9.09 -35.51
N CYS A 130 0.01 10.38 -35.50
CA CYS A 130 -0.98 10.99 -36.37
C CYS A 130 -0.45 11.11 -37.81
N LEU A 131 -1.23 10.64 -38.79
CA LEU A 131 -0.89 10.66 -40.21
C LEU A 131 -1.71 11.69 -41.00
N SER A 132 -2.92 12.02 -40.53
CA SER A 132 -3.75 13.10 -41.05
C SER A 132 -3.25 14.47 -40.58
N THR A 133 -3.77 15.55 -41.16
CA THR A 133 -3.41 16.93 -40.76
C THR A 133 -3.63 17.17 -39.27
N GLN A 134 -4.72 16.63 -38.73
CA GLN A 134 -5.06 16.63 -37.32
C GLN A 134 -5.65 15.28 -36.93
N GLY A 135 -5.48 14.88 -35.68
CA GLY A 135 -6.10 13.71 -35.08
C GLY A 135 -6.33 13.88 -33.57
N ILE A 136 -7.18 13.03 -33.02
CA ILE A 136 -7.52 13.01 -31.59
C ILE A 136 -7.32 11.60 -31.03
N PHE A 137 -6.69 11.51 -29.86
CA PHE A 137 -6.73 10.33 -28.98
C PHE A 137 -7.52 10.67 -27.71
N ALA A 138 -8.68 10.06 -27.53
CA ALA A 138 -9.58 10.40 -26.42
C ALA A 138 -9.48 9.43 -25.23
N ALA A 139 -9.27 8.14 -25.49
CA ALA A 139 -9.18 7.12 -24.44
C ALA A 139 -8.60 5.82 -25.00
N GLY A 140 -7.96 5.03 -24.13
CA GLY A 140 -7.52 3.68 -24.45
C GLY A 140 -7.80 2.69 -23.33
N TRP A 141 -7.93 1.41 -23.69
CA TRP A 141 -8.08 0.30 -22.76
C TRP A 141 -7.19 -0.87 -23.17
N ILE A 142 -6.68 -1.57 -22.17
CA ILE A 142 -6.10 -2.90 -22.29
C ILE A 142 -7.22 -3.89 -21.95
N ALA A 143 -7.51 -4.81 -22.85
CA ALA A 143 -8.60 -5.76 -22.71
C ALA A 143 -8.20 -7.17 -23.12
N THR A 144 -9.00 -8.15 -22.72
CA THR A 144 -8.87 -9.54 -23.15
C THR A 144 -10.25 -10.13 -23.45
N ASP A 145 -10.31 -11.12 -24.34
CA ASP A 145 -11.50 -11.92 -24.58
C ASP A 145 -11.48 -13.23 -23.77
N GLN A 146 -10.41 -13.51 -23.04
CA GLN A 146 -10.32 -14.64 -22.13
C GLN A 146 -11.40 -14.51 -21.03
N PRO A 147 -12.19 -15.56 -20.74
CA PRO A 147 -13.12 -15.54 -19.62
C PRO A 147 -12.36 -15.38 -18.30
N LYS A 148 -12.95 -14.67 -17.34
CA LYS A 148 -12.38 -14.55 -15.99
C LYS A 148 -12.29 -15.94 -15.34
N GLU A 149 -11.28 -16.16 -14.51
CA GLU A 149 -11.18 -17.41 -13.73
C GLU A 149 -12.16 -17.41 -12.56
N ARG A 150 -12.51 -16.22 -12.07
CA ARG A 150 -13.44 -16.01 -10.96
C ARG A 150 -14.04 -14.61 -11.00
N GLU A 151 -15.20 -14.46 -10.35
CA GLU A 151 -15.68 -13.14 -9.97
C GLU A 151 -14.96 -12.65 -8.71
N VAL A 152 -14.73 -11.35 -8.64
CA VAL A 152 -14.05 -10.69 -7.51
C VAL A 152 -15.00 -9.66 -6.90
N SER A 153 -15.07 -9.68 -5.57
CA SER A 153 -15.71 -8.63 -4.78
C SER A 153 -14.73 -8.07 -3.77
N LEU A 154 -14.56 -6.74 -3.74
CA LEU A 154 -13.53 -6.08 -2.97
C LEU A 154 -14.12 -5.37 -1.73
N GLY A 155 -13.59 -5.68 -0.54
CA GLY A 155 -13.80 -4.87 0.66
C GLY A 155 -12.64 -3.88 0.80
N ILE A 156 -12.88 -2.61 0.48
CA ILE A 156 -11.90 -1.54 0.65
C ILE A 156 -11.99 -1.04 2.10
N VAL A 157 -10.91 -1.10 2.85
CA VAL A 157 -10.88 -0.70 4.26
C VAL A 157 -10.02 0.55 4.42
N ILE A 158 -10.62 1.58 5.01
CA ILE A 158 -9.97 2.87 5.28
C ILE A 158 -10.08 3.15 6.78
N CYS A 159 -8.94 3.39 7.43
CA CYS A 159 -8.88 3.86 8.81
C CYS A 159 -8.64 5.37 8.81
N THR A 160 -9.46 6.15 9.53
CA THR A 160 -9.27 7.60 9.59
C THR A 160 -9.27 8.19 10.99
N PHE A 161 -8.48 9.25 11.18
CA PHE A 161 -8.51 10.09 12.38
C PHE A 161 -8.44 11.58 12.02
N LYS A 162 -9.61 12.23 11.95
CA LYS A 162 -9.73 13.67 11.67
C LYS A 162 -9.15 14.09 10.31
N LYS A 163 -9.40 13.30 9.26
CA LYS A 163 -8.99 13.55 7.86
C LYS A 163 -10.18 13.55 6.91
N GLU A 164 -11.24 14.25 7.30
CA GLU A 164 -12.55 14.14 6.66
C GLU A 164 -12.51 14.51 5.17
N ASN A 165 -11.69 15.49 4.78
CA ASN A 165 -11.56 15.90 3.38
C ASN A 165 -10.94 14.81 2.50
N TYR A 166 -9.89 14.13 2.96
CA TYR A 166 -9.28 13.06 2.17
C TYR A 166 -10.20 11.85 2.02
N VAL A 167 -10.99 11.54 3.06
CA VAL A 167 -12.01 10.48 2.98
C VAL A 167 -13.06 10.84 1.92
N ARG A 168 -13.53 12.09 1.88
CA ARG A 168 -14.47 12.56 0.84
C ARG A 168 -13.88 12.44 -0.56
N GLU A 169 -12.64 12.88 -0.76
CA GLU A 169 -11.97 12.84 -2.06
C GLU A 169 -11.72 11.41 -2.55
N THR A 170 -11.30 10.53 -1.65
CA THR A 170 -11.08 9.11 -1.93
C THR A 170 -12.39 8.43 -2.30
N LEU A 171 -13.44 8.61 -1.50
CA LEU A 171 -14.77 8.05 -1.79
C LEU A 171 -15.34 8.62 -3.09
N THR A 172 -15.18 9.92 -3.36
CA THR A 172 -15.58 10.53 -4.63
C THR A 172 -14.86 9.87 -5.81
N SER A 173 -13.55 9.69 -5.71
CA SER A 173 -12.74 9.05 -6.75
C SER A 173 -13.16 7.60 -7.02
N LEU A 174 -13.54 6.84 -5.98
CA LEU A 174 -14.02 5.47 -6.11
C LEU A 174 -15.43 5.40 -6.69
N LEU A 175 -16.36 6.18 -6.12
CA LEU A 175 -17.79 6.10 -6.41
C LEU A 175 -18.16 6.76 -7.74
N GLN A 176 -17.31 7.62 -8.31
CA GLN A 176 -17.53 8.26 -9.60
C GLN A 176 -16.71 7.66 -10.75
N ASP A 177 -15.80 6.71 -10.49
CA ASP A 177 -15.06 6.04 -11.57
C ASP A 177 -16.00 5.14 -12.38
N GLU A 178 -16.07 5.40 -13.69
CA GLU A 178 -16.96 4.68 -14.62
C GLU A 178 -16.72 3.17 -14.65
N LEU A 179 -15.46 2.72 -14.63
CA LEU A 179 -15.14 1.28 -14.70
C LEU A 179 -15.40 0.56 -13.37
N LEU A 180 -15.41 1.29 -12.25
CA LEU A 180 -15.72 0.71 -10.96
C LEU A 180 -17.22 0.59 -10.71
N GLN A 181 -18.08 1.30 -11.46
CA GLN A 181 -19.54 1.18 -11.29
C GLN A 181 -20.06 -0.23 -11.55
N ASP A 182 -19.46 -0.95 -12.50
CA ASP A 182 -19.82 -2.33 -12.85
C ASP A 182 -19.09 -3.38 -12.00
N LYS A 183 -18.24 -2.95 -11.05
CA LYS A 183 -17.47 -3.85 -10.17
C LYS A 183 -18.13 -3.98 -8.81
N SER A 184 -18.06 -5.17 -8.23
CA SER A 184 -18.56 -5.42 -6.88
C SER A 184 -17.54 -4.94 -5.85
N PHE A 185 -17.76 -3.78 -5.23
CA PHE A 185 -16.97 -3.34 -4.09
C PHE A 185 -17.81 -2.70 -2.99
N LYS A 186 -17.26 -2.71 -1.78
CA LYS A 186 -17.80 -2.01 -0.62
C LYS A 186 -16.65 -1.37 0.16
N VAL A 187 -16.85 -0.15 0.62
CA VAL A 187 -15.89 0.62 1.41
C VAL A 187 -16.30 0.61 2.88
N PHE A 188 -15.38 0.21 3.75
CA PHE A 188 -15.52 0.17 5.19
C PHE A 188 -14.64 1.25 5.80
N VAL A 189 -15.25 2.29 6.35
CA VAL A 189 -14.54 3.43 6.93
C VAL A 189 -14.61 3.34 8.45
N SER A 190 -13.46 3.08 9.06
CA SER A 190 -13.28 3.12 10.51
C SER A 190 -12.90 4.53 10.95
N ASP A 191 -13.87 5.25 11.52
CA ASP A 191 -13.63 6.60 12.05
C ASP A 191 -13.15 6.56 13.50
N ASN A 192 -11.82 6.49 13.67
CA ASN A 192 -11.16 6.59 14.97
C ASN A 192 -11.26 8.01 15.56
N GLY A 193 -11.49 9.02 14.73
CA GLY A 193 -11.67 10.42 15.15
C GLY A 193 -13.05 10.67 15.77
N ARG A 194 -14.05 9.90 15.36
CA ARG A 194 -15.48 10.08 15.68
C ARG A 194 -15.96 11.48 15.27
N THR A 195 -15.52 11.93 14.11
CA THR A 195 -15.74 13.27 13.57
C THR A 195 -16.45 13.29 12.21
N LEU A 196 -16.56 12.16 11.52
CA LEU A 196 -17.33 12.06 10.28
C LEU A 196 -18.83 12.06 10.55
N ASP A 197 -19.59 12.80 9.75
CA ASP A 197 -21.05 12.77 9.78
C ASP A 197 -21.57 11.58 8.98
N HIS A 198 -22.28 10.67 9.66
CA HIS A 198 -22.92 9.52 9.01
C HIS A 198 -23.90 9.89 7.92
N ASN A 199 -24.56 11.05 8.02
CA ASN A 199 -25.54 11.48 7.03
C ASN A 199 -24.90 11.95 5.72
N GLU A 200 -23.58 12.16 5.71
CA GLU A 200 -22.85 12.57 4.52
C GLU A 200 -22.60 11.39 3.55
N PHE A 201 -22.50 10.17 4.07
CA PHE A 201 -22.08 8.98 3.30
C PHE A 201 -23.23 7.98 3.15
N ASN A 202 -24.19 8.31 2.28
CA ASN A 202 -25.41 7.51 2.06
C ASN A 202 -25.32 6.50 0.90
N ASP A 203 -24.20 6.44 0.18
CA ASP A 203 -24.04 5.44 -0.88
C ASP A 203 -24.06 4.02 -0.25
N PRO A 204 -24.87 3.07 -0.75
CA PRO A 204 -24.99 1.73 -0.17
C PRO A 204 -23.69 0.92 -0.20
N ARG A 205 -22.72 1.34 -1.02
CA ARG A 205 -21.37 0.76 -1.05
C ARG A 205 -20.48 1.29 0.06
N VAL A 206 -20.90 2.28 0.86
CA VAL A 206 -20.11 2.84 1.95
C VAL A 206 -20.71 2.44 3.30
N LYS A 207 -19.87 1.90 4.17
CA LYS A 207 -20.21 1.63 5.56
C LYS A 207 -19.23 2.37 6.47
N LEU A 208 -19.71 3.48 7.01
CA LEU A 208 -19.02 4.28 7.99
C LEU A 208 -19.44 3.86 9.40
N PHE A 209 -18.47 3.67 10.31
CA PHE A 209 -18.75 3.38 11.71
C PHE A 209 -17.74 4.10 12.63
N PRO A 210 -18.20 4.60 13.79
CA PRO A 210 -17.29 5.17 14.78
C PRO A 210 -16.46 4.05 15.40
N ASN A 211 -15.21 4.36 15.71
CA ASN A 211 -14.28 3.43 16.32
C ASN A 211 -13.51 4.08 17.47
N LYS A 212 -13.08 3.25 18.42
CA LYS A 212 -12.12 3.65 19.46
C LYS A 212 -10.80 4.01 18.77
N ASN A 213 -10.12 5.07 19.21
CA ASN A 213 -8.80 5.38 18.67
C ASN A 213 -7.74 4.41 19.22
N ALA A 214 -7.65 3.26 18.57
CA ALA A 214 -6.61 2.26 18.78
C ALA A 214 -5.53 2.33 17.66
N GLY A 215 -5.34 3.52 17.08
CA GLY A 215 -4.40 3.80 15.99
C GLY A 215 -4.75 3.09 14.68
N GLY A 216 -3.79 3.09 13.75
CA GLY A 216 -3.91 2.41 12.45
C GLY A 216 -4.23 0.93 12.60
N SER A 217 -3.53 0.22 13.50
CA SER A 217 -3.75 -1.22 13.71
C SER A 217 -5.19 -1.51 14.11
N GLY A 218 -5.75 -0.71 15.01
CA GLY A 218 -7.13 -0.87 15.46
C GLY A 218 -8.16 -0.47 14.43
N GLY A 219 -7.91 0.58 13.63
CA GLY A 219 -8.85 1.00 12.60
C GLY A 219 -8.88 0.07 11.39
N PHE A 220 -7.72 -0.37 10.90
CA PHE A 220 -7.64 -1.39 9.85
C PHE A 220 -8.26 -2.70 10.32
N THR A 221 -7.92 -3.16 11.54
CA THR A 221 -8.51 -4.39 12.09
C THR A 221 -10.02 -4.29 12.23
N ARG A 222 -10.55 -3.16 12.70
CA ARG A 222 -11.99 -2.95 12.77
C ARG A 222 -12.65 -3.09 11.40
N GLY A 223 -12.10 -2.43 10.37
CA GLY A 223 -12.65 -2.53 9.02
C GLY A 223 -12.55 -3.93 8.41
N ILE A 224 -11.45 -4.65 8.68
CA ILE A 224 -11.33 -6.06 8.32
C ILE A 224 -12.43 -6.88 8.99
N MET A 225 -12.64 -6.73 10.31
CA MET A 225 -13.69 -7.46 11.04
C MET A 225 -15.09 -7.20 10.48
N GLU A 226 -15.40 -5.95 10.13
CA GLU A 226 -16.68 -5.58 9.52
C GLU A 226 -16.86 -6.23 8.13
N ALA A 227 -15.81 -6.26 7.31
CA ALA A 227 -15.83 -6.91 6.01
C ALA A 227 -15.97 -8.45 6.13
N LEU A 228 -15.27 -9.07 7.09
CA LEU A 228 -15.39 -10.50 7.41
C LEU A 228 -16.80 -10.84 7.91
N ALA A 229 -17.40 -10.00 8.73
CA ALA A 229 -18.75 -10.22 9.26
C ALA A 229 -19.82 -10.22 8.16
N GLU A 230 -19.67 -9.37 7.14
CA GLU A 230 -20.61 -9.31 6.01
C GLU A 230 -20.44 -10.43 4.99
N LYS A 231 -19.26 -11.03 4.89
CA LYS A 231 -18.94 -12.15 3.98
C LYS A 231 -19.25 -11.86 2.49
N SER A 232 -19.44 -10.60 2.12
CA SER A 232 -19.73 -10.16 0.76
C SER A 232 -18.48 -9.99 -0.10
N SER A 233 -17.32 -9.81 0.53
CA SER A 233 -16.04 -9.56 -0.14
C SER A 233 -15.21 -10.84 -0.26
N SER A 234 -14.73 -11.14 -1.47
CA SER A 234 -13.76 -12.22 -1.71
C SER A 234 -12.32 -11.78 -1.41
N HIS A 235 -12.02 -10.49 -1.60
CA HIS A 235 -10.72 -9.88 -1.33
C HIS A 235 -10.87 -8.60 -0.51
N LEU A 236 -9.80 -8.21 0.16
CA LEU A 236 -9.70 -6.96 0.90
C LEU A 236 -8.63 -6.08 0.25
N LEU A 237 -8.81 -4.78 0.30
CA LEU A 237 -7.80 -3.77 -0.04
C LEU A 237 -7.73 -2.78 1.13
N LEU A 238 -6.58 -2.70 1.78
CA LEU A 238 -6.31 -1.70 2.81
C LEU A 238 -5.73 -0.45 2.14
N MET A 239 -6.23 0.71 2.55
CA MET A 239 -5.77 2.02 2.09
C MET A 239 -5.71 3.02 3.25
N ASP A 240 -4.65 3.83 3.26
CA ASP A 240 -4.52 4.97 4.19
C ASP A 240 -5.56 6.04 3.88
N ASP A 241 -5.87 6.89 4.87
CA ASP A 241 -6.83 7.97 4.70
C ASP A 241 -6.24 9.23 4.08
N ASP A 242 -4.93 9.49 4.16
CA ASP A 242 -4.27 10.72 3.68
C ASP A 242 -3.49 10.56 2.37
N ILE A 243 -4.03 9.75 1.44
CA ILE A 243 -3.45 9.49 0.12
C ILE A 243 -4.10 10.33 -1.00
N GLU A 244 -3.37 10.54 -2.10
CA GLU A 244 -4.01 10.79 -3.41
C GLU A 244 -4.13 9.46 -4.19
N LEU A 245 -5.37 9.11 -4.56
CA LEU A 245 -5.68 7.84 -5.23
C LEU A 245 -5.62 7.95 -6.77
N GLU A 246 -4.91 7.02 -7.40
CA GLU A 246 -5.17 6.64 -8.80
C GLU A 246 -6.14 5.45 -8.85
N SER A 247 -7.40 5.74 -9.17
CA SER A 247 -8.49 4.77 -9.35
C SER A 247 -8.14 3.61 -10.28
N GLU A 248 -7.29 3.85 -11.28
CA GLU A 248 -6.83 2.83 -12.21
C GLU A 248 -6.04 1.70 -11.51
N SER A 249 -5.33 2.00 -10.41
CA SER A 249 -4.68 0.98 -9.58
C SER A 249 -5.70 -0.06 -9.09
N ILE A 250 -6.92 0.36 -8.75
CA ILE A 250 -7.99 -0.53 -8.27
C ILE A 250 -8.66 -1.27 -9.43
N CYS A 251 -8.84 -0.63 -10.59
CA CYS A 251 -9.34 -1.33 -11.78
C CYS A 251 -8.42 -2.48 -12.19
N ARG A 252 -7.10 -2.25 -12.19
CA ARG A 252 -6.09 -3.28 -12.44
C ARG A 252 -6.07 -4.34 -11.36
N LEU A 253 -6.26 -3.95 -10.10
CA LEU A 253 -6.34 -4.88 -8.97
C LEU A 253 -7.47 -5.90 -9.17
N PHE A 254 -8.65 -5.47 -9.62
CA PHE A 254 -9.74 -6.39 -9.99
C PHE A 254 -9.28 -7.39 -11.05
N ALA A 255 -8.69 -6.91 -12.14
CA ALA A 255 -8.24 -7.79 -13.21
C ALA A 255 -7.19 -8.80 -12.70
N VAL A 256 -6.21 -8.37 -11.92
CA VAL A 256 -5.19 -9.28 -11.37
C VAL A 256 -5.82 -10.37 -10.51
N HIS A 257 -6.77 -10.04 -9.63
CA HIS A 257 -7.47 -11.04 -8.81
C HIS A 257 -8.42 -11.95 -9.61
N GLU A 258 -9.09 -11.41 -10.64
CA GLU A 258 -10.01 -12.14 -11.54
C GLU A 258 -9.28 -13.24 -12.33
N TYR A 259 -7.98 -13.07 -12.58
CA TYR A 259 -7.13 -14.01 -13.32
C TYR A 259 -6.02 -14.65 -12.48
N ALA A 260 -5.93 -14.38 -11.17
CA ALA A 260 -4.85 -14.86 -10.32
C ALA A 260 -4.74 -16.40 -10.31
N LYS A 261 -3.55 -16.96 -10.55
CA LYS A 261 -3.29 -18.42 -10.57
C LYS A 261 -3.32 -19.04 -9.18
N THR A 262 -2.74 -18.34 -8.22
CA THR A 262 -2.56 -18.78 -6.84
C THR A 262 -2.89 -17.64 -5.88
N GLU A 263 -2.87 -17.93 -4.58
CA GLU A 263 -2.98 -16.92 -3.53
C GLU A 263 -1.66 -16.11 -3.44
N PHE A 264 -1.75 -14.79 -3.35
CA PHE A 264 -0.62 -13.87 -3.11
C PHE A 264 -1.13 -12.54 -2.55
N ILE A 265 -0.22 -11.77 -1.94
CA ILE A 265 -0.48 -10.40 -1.51
C ILE A 265 -0.04 -9.45 -2.62
N ILE A 266 -0.87 -8.45 -2.94
CA ILE A 266 -0.55 -7.38 -3.88
C ILE A 266 -0.22 -6.13 -3.07
N ALA A 267 1.02 -5.66 -3.21
CA ALA A 267 1.52 -4.43 -2.62
C ALA A 267 1.61 -3.35 -3.70
N GLY A 268 0.92 -2.23 -3.49
CA GLY A 268 1.04 -1.04 -4.34
C GLY A 268 2.20 -0.16 -3.89
N GLY A 269 2.86 0.49 -4.85
CA GLY A 269 3.94 1.42 -4.56
C GLY A 269 3.48 2.68 -3.83
N LEU A 270 4.37 3.23 -3.00
CA LEU A 270 4.20 4.53 -2.36
C LEU A 270 4.93 5.60 -3.19
N LEU A 271 4.19 6.48 -3.86
CA LEU A 271 4.75 7.64 -4.55
C LEU A 271 4.88 8.82 -3.58
N ASP A 272 5.96 9.59 -3.70
CA ASP A 272 6.17 10.77 -2.85
C ASP A 272 5.22 11.90 -3.27
N LEU A 273 4.36 12.34 -2.35
CA LEU A 273 3.43 13.44 -2.63
C LEU A 273 4.13 14.78 -2.91
N ASN A 274 5.32 15.01 -2.34
CA ASN A 274 6.11 16.23 -2.55
C ASN A 274 6.90 16.19 -3.86
N ASN A 275 7.25 14.98 -4.33
CA ASN A 275 7.90 14.77 -5.61
C ASN A 275 7.19 13.65 -6.36
N LYS A 276 6.07 14.01 -7.01
CA LYS A 276 5.08 13.07 -7.54
C LYS A 276 5.63 12.05 -8.55
N GLN A 277 6.79 12.31 -9.16
CA GLN A 277 7.44 11.42 -10.11
C GLN A 277 8.31 10.32 -9.45
N VAL A 278 8.54 10.42 -8.14
CA VAL A 278 9.41 9.50 -7.40
C VAL A 278 8.58 8.40 -6.75
N LEU A 279 8.93 7.15 -7.06
CA LEU A 279 8.55 6.00 -6.24
C LEU A 279 9.40 6.04 -4.98
N TYR A 280 8.79 6.37 -3.85
CA TYR A 280 9.47 6.38 -2.57
C TYR A 280 9.86 4.94 -2.19
N GLU A 281 8.90 4.01 -2.23
CA GLU A 281 9.09 2.61 -1.84
C GLU A 281 8.06 1.71 -2.56
N ALA A 282 8.48 0.57 -3.09
CA ALA A 282 7.57 -0.42 -3.68
C ALA A 282 7.03 -1.43 -2.65
N GLY A 283 7.80 -1.65 -1.60
CA GLY A 283 7.64 -2.58 -0.48
C GLY A 283 8.99 -2.63 0.25
N ALA A 284 9.17 -3.52 1.21
CA ALA A 284 10.49 -3.72 1.81
C ALA A 284 10.74 -5.17 2.22
N THR A 285 12.01 -5.47 2.43
CA THR A 285 12.43 -6.69 3.12
C THR A 285 12.52 -6.44 4.62
N TYR A 286 12.38 -7.50 5.40
CA TYR A 286 12.46 -7.48 6.85
C TYR A 286 13.56 -8.44 7.33
N ASN A 287 14.64 -7.87 7.87
CA ASN A 287 15.75 -8.57 8.54
C ASN A 287 16.57 -9.49 7.60
N GLU A 288 17.09 -8.94 6.49
CA GLU A 288 17.89 -9.67 5.50
C GLU A 288 19.36 -9.90 5.88
N ASP A 289 19.92 -9.14 6.82
CA ASP A 289 21.37 -9.16 7.06
C ASP A 289 21.78 -10.32 8.02
N PRO A 290 22.52 -11.33 7.52
CA PRO A 290 22.99 -12.45 8.34
C PRO A 290 24.02 -12.05 9.41
N ALA A 291 24.67 -10.88 9.25
CA ALA A 291 25.66 -10.32 10.17
C ALA A 291 25.01 -9.51 11.30
N THR A 292 23.78 -9.01 11.12
CA THR A 292 23.04 -8.21 12.11
C THR A 292 21.79 -8.90 12.64
N LYS A 293 21.79 -10.24 12.74
CA LYS A 293 20.72 -11.04 13.39
C LYS A 293 20.24 -10.41 14.71
N GLY A 294 19.24 -9.51 14.65
CA GLY A 294 18.65 -8.78 15.76
C GLY A 294 19.07 -7.31 16.00
N ALA A 295 19.52 -6.56 14.99
CA ALA A 295 19.72 -5.11 15.10
C ALA A 295 18.67 -4.25 14.37
N PHE A 296 18.59 -3.00 14.83
CA PHE A 296 17.91 -1.85 14.24
C PHE A 296 18.05 -1.74 12.71
N GLY A 297 17.00 -1.26 12.03
CA GLY A 297 17.00 -1.09 10.58
C GLY A 297 16.60 -2.36 9.82
N SER A 298 15.73 -3.18 10.41
CA SER A 298 15.21 -4.41 9.82
C SER A 298 14.51 -4.19 8.47
N LEU A 299 14.01 -2.98 8.19
CA LEU A 299 13.34 -2.67 6.93
C LEU A 299 14.31 -2.10 5.89
N THR A 300 14.47 -2.81 4.77
CA THR A 300 15.19 -2.29 3.60
C THR A 300 14.22 -2.09 2.44
N ALA A 301 13.95 -0.82 2.13
CA ALA A 301 13.02 -0.43 1.08
C ALA A 301 13.46 -0.95 -0.29
N LEU A 302 12.52 -1.58 -0.99
CA LEU A 302 12.65 -2.09 -2.35
C LEU A 302 12.28 -1.01 -3.35
N ASN A 303 13.01 -0.95 -4.47
CA ASN A 303 12.92 0.11 -5.48
C ASN A 303 12.83 1.52 -4.86
N TYR A 304 13.72 1.81 -3.91
CA TYR A 304 13.68 3.02 -3.08
C TYR A 304 14.10 4.28 -3.85
N ARG A 305 13.24 5.31 -3.81
CA ARG A 305 13.47 6.65 -4.39
C ARG A 305 13.89 6.65 -5.86
N ILE A 306 13.25 5.85 -6.69
CA ILE A 306 13.51 5.85 -8.14
C ILE A 306 12.60 6.85 -8.87
N ASP A 307 13.17 7.53 -9.88
CA ASP A 307 12.44 8.50 -10.71
C ASP A 307 11.71 7.77 -11.85
N LEU A 308 10.38 7.72 -11.78
CA LEU A 308 9.50 7.04 -12.72
C LEU A 308 9.29 7.79 -14.03
N SER A 309 9.81 9.01 -14.18
CA SER A 309 9.85 9.72 -15.47
C SER A 309 10.87 9.11 -16.44
N GLN A 310 11.78 8.26 -15.96
CA GLN A 310 12.86 7.67 -16.77
C GLN A 310 12.52 6.24 -17.23
N ASN A 311 12.68 5.93 -18.53
CA ASN A 311 12.41 4.58 -19.06
C ASN A 311 13.31 3.51 -18.41
N ALA A 312 14.56 3.85 -18.07
CA ALA A 312 15.46 2.94 -17.37
C ALA A 312 14.88 2.52 -16.00
N SER A 313 14.35 3.47 -15.22
CA SER A 313 13.67 3.18 -13.95
C SER A 313 12.40 2.34 -14.17
N LEU A 314 11.63 2.63 -15.22
CA LEU A 314 10.45 1.82 -15.55
C LEU A 314 10.83 0.38 -15.90
N ASN A 315 11.94 0.17 -16.61
CA ASN A 315 12.41 -1.18 -16.97
C ASN A 315 13.08 -1.90 -15.79
N GLN A 316 13.66 -1.17 -14.83
CA GLN A 316 14.16 -1.74 -13.56
C GLN A 316 13.04 -2.49 -12.82
N LEU A 317 11.81 -1.95 -12.84
CA LEU A 317 10.64 -2.57 -12.21
C LEU A 317 10.22 -3.92 -12.84
N LEU A 318 10.80 -4.34 -13.97
CA LEU A 318 10.63 -5.69 -14.51
C LEU A 318 11.37 -6.75 -13.70
N VAL A 319 12.31 -6.35 -12.84
CA VAL A 319 12.92 -7.23 -11.84
C VAL A 319 12.08 -7.17 -10.58
N GLU A 320 11.53 -8.31 -10.22
CA GLU A 320 10.83 -8.45 -8.95
C GLU A 320 11.85 -8.69 -7.84
N GLU A 321 11.75 -7.88 -6.79
CA GLU A 321 12.52 -8.04 -5.56
C GLU A 321 11.69 -8.84 -4.55
N ASP A 322 12.34 -9.68 -3.72
CA ASP A 322 11.63 -10.56 -2.78
C ASP A 322 11.15 -9.77 -1.55
N ALA A 323 9.95 -9.22 -1.61
CA ALA A 323 9.39 -8.44 -0.51
C ALA A 323 8.99 -9.30 0.69
N ASP A 324 9.15 -8.75 1.90
CA ASP A 324 8.60 -9.30 3.14
C ASP A 324 7.34 -8.55 3.61
N TYR A 325 7.09 -7.35 3.08
CA TYR A 325 5.81 -6.68 3.26
C TYR A 325 5.43 -5.70 2.15
N GLY A 326 4.12 -5.41 2.10
CA GLY A 326 3.54 -4.27 1.41
C GLY A 326 2.74 -3.42 2.40
N GLY A 327 2.97 -2.11 2.40
CA GLY A 327 2.33 -1.24 3.38
C GLY A 327 0.83 -1.10 3.18
N PHE A 328 0.11 -0.91 4.29
CA PHE A 328 -1.35 -0.80 4.29
C PHE A 328 -1.90 0.48 3.63
N TRP A 329 -1.03 1.34 3.08
CA TRP A 329 -1.41 2.43 2.16
C TRP A 329 -2.05 1.90 0.87
N PHE A 330 -1.64 0.72 0.38
CA PHE A 330 -2.26 -0.01 -0.72
C PHE A 330 -1.83 -1.48 -0.67
N CYS A 331 -2.55 -2.30 0.09
CA CYS A 331 -2.23 -3.72 0.25
C CYS A 331 -3.49 -4.57 0.11
N SER A 332 -3.46 -5.56 -0.79
CA SER A 332 -4.62 -6.41 -1.09
C SER A 332 -4.32 -7.89 -0.98
N PHE A 333 -5.27 -8.63 -0.43
CA PHE A 333 -5.20 -10.07 -0.17
C PHE A 333 -6.59 -10.68 -0.11
N SER A 334 -6.72 -12.01 -0.22
CA SER A 334 -8.03 -12.64 -0.11
C SER A 334 -8.59 -12.58 1.31
N ARG A 335 -9.91 -12.64 1.42
CA ARG A 335 -10.60 -12.87 2.69
C ARG A 335 -10.10 -14.14 3.39
N GLN A 336 -9.86 -15.20 2.60
CA GLN A 336 -9.42 -16.50 3.14
C GLN A 336 -8.05 -16.42 3.80
N LEU A 337 -7.16 -15.53 3.31
CA LEU A 337 -5.85 -15.34 3.91
C LEU A 337 -5.98 -14.83 5.36
N VAL A 338 -6.80 -13.80 5.58
CA VAL A 338 -7.06 -13.28 6.94
C VAL A 338 -7.71 -14.35 7.83
N GLU A 339 -8.66 -15.11 7.30
CA GLU A 339 -9.33 -16.18 8.04
C GLU A 339 -8.37 -17.28 8.50
N LYS A 340 -7.30 -17.54 7.74
CA LYS A 340 -6.24 -18.49 8.10
C LYS A 340 -5.20 -17.90 9.05
N LEU A 341 -4.84 -16.63 8.86
CA LEU A 341 -3.77 -15.99 9.62
C LEU A 341 -4.23 -15.42 10.96
N ASN A 342 -5.50 -15.08 11.09
CA ASN A 342 -6.07 -14.15 12.08
C ASN A 342 -5.77 -12.67 11.76
N LEU A 343 -6.20 -11.76 12.63
CA LEU A 343 -6.15 -10.30 12.43
C LEU A 343 -4.72 -9.75 12.63
N PRO A 344 -4.45 -8.48 12.26
CA PRO A 344 -3.20 -7.79 12.61
C PRO A 344 -2.94 -7.72 14.13
N LEU A 345 -1.68 -7.55 14.52
CA LEU A 345 -1.32 -7.32 15.92
C LEU A 345 -1.79 -5.95 16.44
N PRO A 346 -2.15 -5.81 17.74
CA PRO A 346 -2.62 -4.57 18.35
C PRO A 346 -1.49 -3.60 18.70
N LEU A 347 -0.81 -3.09 17.68
CA LEU A 347 0.43 -2.32 17.81
C LEU A 347 0.22 -0.79 17.89
N PHE A 348 -1.03 -0.34 17.84
CA PHE A 348 -1.44 1.06 17.67
C PHE A 348 -1.06 1.63 16.29
N ILE A 349 0.23 1.80 15.98
CA ILE A 349 0.71 2.17 14.65
C ILE A 349 2.06 1.49 14.35
N LYS A 350 2.44 1.36 13.07
CA LYS A 350 3.71 0.81 12.58
C LYS A 350 3.87 -0.69 12.84
N LEU A 351 4.46 -1.37 11.86
CA LEU A 351 4.86 -2.79 11.87
C LEU A 351 3.68 -3.78 11.91
N ASP A 352 2.45 -3.31 11.94
CA ASP A 352 1.24 -4.13 11.83
C ASP A 352 1.05 -4.67 10.40
N ASP A 353 1.36 -3.86 9.40
CA ASP A 353 1.46 -4.25 8.00
C ASP A 353 2.61 -5.21 7.73
N VAL A 354 3.79 -4.88 8.28
CA VAL A 354 5.00 -5.71 8.19
C VAL A 354 4.75 -7.09 8.81
N GLU A 355 4.26 -7.12 10.04
CA GLU A 355 4.03 -8.38 10.75
C GLU A 355 2.99 -9.25 10.04
N PHE A 356 1.89 -8.66 9.55
CA PHE A 356 0.85 -9.42 8.87
C PHE A 356 1.38 -10.09 7.58
N CYS A 357 2.11 -9.34 6.76
CA CYS A 357 2.69 -9.86 5.51
C CYS A 357 3.79 -10.88 5.78
N LEU A 358 4.70 -10.59 6.71
CA LEU A 358 5.76 -11.50 7.12
C LEU A 358 5.19 -12.82 7.64
N ARG A 359 4.16 -12.75 8.48
CA ARG A 359 3.43 -13.92 8.98
C ARG A 359 2.82 -14.72 7.84
N ALA A 360 2.20 -14.07 6.84
CA ALA A 360 1.68 -14.74 5.66
C ALA A 360 2.77 -15.50 4.88
N LYS A 361 3.91 -14.85 4.65
CA LYS A 361 5.05 -15.43 3.94
C LYS A 361 5.66 -16.61 4.72
N MET A 362 5.97 -16.41 6.00
CA MET A 362 6.64 -17.42 6.84
C MET A 362 5.78 -18.65 7.15
N THR A 363 4.48 -18.48 7.37
CA THR A 363 3.60 -19.58 7.82
C THR A 363 2.93 -20.32 6.67
N LEU A 364 2.60 -19.62 5.58
CA LEU A 364 1.84 -20.17 4.45
C LEU A 364 2.60 -20.12 3.12
N GLY A 365 3.80 -19.54 3.07
CA GLY A 365 4.57 -19.40 1.82
C GLY A 365 3.92 -18.46 0.81
N ILE A 366 3.10 -17.51 1.27
CA ILE A 366 2.37 -16.58 0.40
C ILE A 366 3.35 -15.51 -0.11
N PRO A 367 3.54 -15.40 -1.43
CA PRO A 367 4.41 -14.37 -1.98
C PRO A 367 3.76 -12.99 -1.88
N ILE A 368 4.58 -11.96 -1.80
CA ILE A 368 4.18 -10.56 -1.75
C ILE A 368 4.69 -9.89 -3.02
N ALA A 369 3.77 -9.53 -3.91
CA ALA A 369 4.08 -8.94 -5.20
C ALA A 369 4.00 -7.41 -5.09
N THR A 370 5.15 -6.73 -5.16
CA THR A 370 5.22 -5.27 -5.31
C THR A 370 4.85 -4.90 -6.75
N PHE A 371 3.56 -4.79 -7.03
CA PHE A 371 3.01 -4.85 -8.37
C PHE A 371 3.14 -3.49 -9.09
N PRO A 372 3.97 -3.36 -10.15
CA PRO A 372 4.14 -2.09 -10.84
C PRO A 372 2.85 -1.62 -11.50
N SER A 373 2.72 -0.32 -11.75
CA SER A 373 1.50 0.36 -12.24
C SER A 373 0.33 0.40 -11.25
N MET A 374 0.50 -0.09 -10.02
CA MET A 374 -0.42 0.12 -8.91
C MET A 374 0.29 0.92 -7.81
N ALA A 375 -0.20 2.11 -7.53
CA ALA A 375 0.38 2.98 -6.52
C ALA A 375 -0.61 4.01 -5.98
N VAL A 376 -0.20 4.66 -4.89
CA VAL A 376 -0.85 5.83 -4.28
C VAL A 376 0.20 6.89 -3.98
N TRP A 377 -0.15 8.17 -4.01
CA TRP A 377 0.73 9.22 -3.48
C TRP A 377 0.44 9.47 -2.01
N HIS A 378 1.49 9.67 -1.23
CA HIS A 378 1.37 9.97 0.19
C HIS A 378 2.61 10.74 0.67
N ILE A 379 2.50 11.48 1.77
CA ILE A 379 3.65 12.16 2.38
C ILE A 379 4.55 11.12 3.05
N PRO A 380 5.78 10.89 2.58
CA PRO A 380 6.62 9.84 3.16
C PRO A 380 6.84 10.04 4.65
N ALA A 381 6.89 8.93 5.41
CA ALA A 381 7.05 8.98 6.87
C ALA A 381 8.31 9.76 7.30
N SER A 382 9.40 9.66 6.52
CA SER A 382 10.65 10.40 6.77
C SER A 382 10.49 11.93 6.74
N ALA A 383 9.44 12.47 6.12
CA ALA A 383 9.18 13.90 6.10
C ALA A 383 8.46 14.40 7.38
N LYS A 384 7.86 13.49 8.17
CA LYS A 384 7.06 13.85 9.35
C LYS A 384 7.92 14.00 10.62
N ASN A 385 9.10 13.37 10.71
CA ASN A 385 10.10 13.45 11.82
C ASN A 385 9.48 13.63 13.22
N LEU A 386 8.59 12.71 13.60
CA LEU A 386 7.88 12.76 14.86
C LEU A 386 8.54 11.83 15.90
N ASN A 387 9.16 12.40 16.94
CA ASN A 387 9.86 11.62 17.97
C ASN A 387 9.00 10.54 18.64
N TRP A 388 7.69 10.76 18.79
CA TRP A 388 6.78 9.76 19.35
C TRP A 388 6.60 8.51 18.47
N GLU A 389 6.80 8.60 17.15
CA GLU A 389 6.74 7.43 16.26
C GLU A 389 7.92 6.48 16.54
N THR A 390 9.07 7.01 16.97
CA THR A 390 10.23 6.22 17.43
C THR A 390 9.81 5.24 18.53
N TYR A 391 8.99 5.67 19.49
CA TYR A 391 8.52 4.78 20.56
C TYR A 391 7.77 3.57 19.99
N TYR A 392 6.79 3.80 19.10
CA TYR A 392 6.00 2.73 18.52
C TYR A 392 6.84 1.84 17.60
N TYR A 393 7.63 2.43 16.70
CA TYR A 393 8.48 1.67 15.78
C TYR A 393 9.38 0.68 16.54
N PHE A 394 10.15 1.15 17.52
CA PHE A 394 11.10 0.29 18.23
C PHE A 394 10.43 -0.74 19.14
N ARG A 395 9.37 -0.35 19.85
CA ARG A 395 8.62 -1.30 20.69
C ARG A 395 8.01 -2.40 19.82
N ASN A 396 7.43 -2.01 18.68
CA ASN A 396 6.72 -2.93 17.81
C ASN A 396 7.68 -3.81 17.00
N ASP A 397 8.83 -3.29 16.59
CA ASP A 397 9.89 -4.10 15.96
C ASP A 397 10.39 -5.19 16.92
N LEU A 398 10.59 -4.87 18.21
CA LEU A 398 10.92 -5.89 19.23
C LEU A 398 9.81 -6.94 19.40
N ILE A 399 8.54 -6.52 19.40
CA ILE A 399 7.39 -7.43 19.49
C ILE A 399 7.36 -8.36 18.26
N THR A 400 7.39 -7.80 17.05
CA THR A 400 7.40 -8.54 15.78
C THR A 400 8.56 -9.53 15.73
N TYR A 401 9.76 -9.08 16.13
CA TYR A 401 10.95 -9.92 16.15
C TYR A 401 10.84 -11.06 17.17
N ALA A 402 10.26 -10.81 18.36
CA ALA A 402 10.02 -11.85 19.37
C ALA A 402 8.95 -12.88 18.95
N VAL A 403 7.92 -12.45 18.21
CA VAL A 403 6.86 -13.33 17.70
C VAL A 403 7.41 -14.31 16.68
N HIS A 404 8.22 -13.83 15.73
CA HIS A 404 8.65 -14.62 14.57
C HIS A 404 10.03 -15.27 14.74
N PHE A 405 10.90 -14.69 15.57
CA PHE A 405 12.31 -15.10 15.69
C PHE A 405 12.71 -15.35 17.15
N SER A 406 14.01 -15.24 17.45
CA SER A 406 14.58 -15.45 18.79
C SER A 406 15.66 -14.39 19.01
N PRO A 407 15.30 -13.25 19.61
CA PRO A 407 16.17 -12.08 19.67
C PRO A 407 17.28 -12.23 20.71
N SER A 408 18.52 -11.85 20.36
CA SER A 408 19.65 -11.81 21.32
C SER A 408 19.56 -10.56 22.18
N TYR A 409 19.58 -10.76 23.49
CA TYR A 409 19.53 -9.68 24.46
C TYR A 409 20.71 -8.72 24.31
N GLU A 410 21.92 -9.28 24.26
CA GLU A 410 23.18 -8.53 24.22
C GLU A 410 23.24 -7.67 22.96
N HIS A 411 22.83 -8.24 21.82
CA HIS A 411 22.83 -7.53 20.56
C HIS A 411 21.78 -6.40 20.54
N THR A 412 20.54 -6.68 20.94
CA THR A 412 19.49 -5.66 21.04
C THR A 412 19.90 -4.50 21.95
N VAL A 413 20.43 -4.81 23.15
CA VAL A 413 20.90 -3.78 24.09
C VAL A 413 22.06 -2.99 23.51
N SER A 414 23.03 -3.63 22.87
CA SER A 414 24.15 -2.95 22.22
C SER A 414 23.67 -1.93 21.19
N ASN A 415 22.73 -2.33 20.33
CA ASN A 415 22.22 -1.47 19.27
C ASN A 415 21.38 -0.31 19.82
N LEU A 416 20.48 -0.58 20.77
CA LEU A 416 19.71 0.48 21.43
C LEU A 416 20.61 1.45 22.20
N THR A 417 21.67 0.95 22.83
CA THR A 417 22.66 1.80 23.51
C THR A 417 23.34 2.73 22.52
N GLN A 418 23.70 2.24 21.32
CA GLN A 418 24.29 3.06 20.27
C GLN A 418 23.31 4.14 19.77
N GLU A 419 22.04 3.79 19.52
CA GLU A 419 21.01 4.76 19.10
C GLU A 419 20.73 5.81 20.17
N ILE A 420 20.64 5.41 21.44
CA ILE A 420 20.50 6.33 22.57
C ILE A 420 21.72 7.25 22.63
N ALA A 421 22.94 6.71 22.59
CA ALA A 421 24.16 7.51 22.64
C ALA A 421 24.25 8.51 21.48
N LEU A 422 23.92 8.10 20.25
CA LEU A 422 23.85 8.99 19.09
C LEU A 422 22.81 10.10 19.28
N SER A 423 21.63 9.76 19.81
CA SER A 423 20.59 10.74 20.11
C SER A 423 21.07 11.78 21.14
N LEU A 424 21.77 11.33 22.20
CA LEU A 424 22.34 12.22 23.22
C LEU A 424 23.50 13.09 22.70
N LEU A 425 24.25 12.62 21.70
CA LEU A 425 25.30 13.40 21.03
C LEU A 425 24.73 14.46 20.05
N MET A 426 23.55 14.20 19.48
CA MET A 426 22.82 15.09 18.56
C MET A 426 21.70 15.91 19.25
N PRO A 427 21.93 16.29 20.53
CA PRO A 427 20.93 16.66 21.56
C PRO A 427 19.44 16.31 21.34
N ASP A 428 19.13 15.14 20.77
CA ASP A 428 17.76 14.65 20.55
C ASP A 428 17.29 13.83 21.78
N PHE A 429 17.15 14.53 22.90
CA PHE A 429 16.77 13.92 24.18
C PHE A 429 15.37 13.29 24.14
N ASP A 430 14.45 13.86 23.37
CA ASP A 430 13.12 13.30 23.19
C ASP A 430 13.17 11.95 22.46
N ARG A 431 14.01 11.80 21.41
CA ARG A 431 14.25 10.48 20.79
C ARG A 431 14.87 9.49 21.76
N ALA A 432 15.90 9.88 22.51
CA ALA A 432 16.52 9.02 23.53
C ALA A 432 15.48 8.54 24.57
N GLN A 433 14.63 9.44 25.04
CA GLN A 433 13.55 9.10 25.98
C GLN A 433 12.54 8.12 25.38
N MET A 434 12.20 8.26 24.10
CA MET A 434 11.29 7.35 23.39
C MET A 434 11.89 5.96 23.18
N LEU A 435 13.19 5.86 22.87
CA LEU A 435 13.92 4.58 22.78
C LEU A 435 13.93 3.83 24.11
N ILE A 436 14.27 4.53 25.20
CA ILE A 436 14.29 3.96 26.55
C ILE A 436 12.91 3.45 26.94
N LYS A 437 11.86 4.26 26.68
CA LYS A 437 10.47 3.88 26.97
C LYS A 437 10.02 2.68 26.13
N ALA A 438 10.40 2.61 24.85
CA ALA A 438 10.03 1.52 23.96
C ALA A 438 10.52 0.17 24.49
N PHE A 439 11.77 0.13 24.95
CA PHE A 439 12.37 -1.08 25.52
C PHE A 439 11.77 -1.46 26.88
N ASP A 440 11.55 -0.50 27.79
CA ASP A 440 10.90 -0.79 29.08
C ASP A 440 9.46 -1.31 28.89
N ASP A 441 8.69 -0.74 27.96
CA ASP A 441 7.33 -1.21 27.67
C ASP A 441 7.32 -2.58 26.99
N TYR A 442 8.31 -2.90 26.15
CA TYR A 442 8.47 -4.25 25.61
C TYR A 442 8.69 -5.30 26.71
N LEU A 443 9.52 -5.00 27.71
CA LEU A 443 9.81 -5.90 28.83
C LEU A 443 8.59 -6.20 29.70
N LYS A 444 7.57 -5.33 29.73
CA LYS A 444 6.30 -5.56 30.46
C LYS A 444 5.49 -6.72 29.87
N GLY A 445 5.76 -7.12 28.63
CA GLY A 445 5.10 -8.25 27.98
C GLY A 445 3.66 -7.98 27.50
N PRO A 446 3.00 -8.99 26.93
CA PRO A 446 1.70 -8.86 26.28
C PRO A 446 0.55 -8.46 27.21
N ASP A 447 0.59 -8.87 28.48
CA ASP A 447 -0.45 -8.54 29.48
C ASP A 447 -0.63 -7.02 29.64
N TRP A 448 0.44 -6.26 29.43
CA TRP A 448 0.38 -4.80 29.43
C TRP A 448 -0.42 -4.27 28.22
N ILE A 449 -0.17 -4.75 26.99
CA ILE A 449 -0.99 -4.37 25.82
C ILE A 449 -2.45 -4.80 26.00
N MET A 450 -2.70 -5.96 26.61
CA MET A 450 -4.05 -6.46 26.84
C MET A 450 -4.86 -5.62 27.84
N SER A 451 -4.19 -4.88 28.73
CA SER A 451 -4.82 -4.13 29.82
C SER A 451 -4.87 -2.61 29.59
N ILE A 452 -4.10 -2.07 28.65
CA ILE A 452 -4.03 -0.63 28.42
C ILE A 452 -5.25 -0.10 27.66
N ASP A 453 -5.53 1.17 27.88
CA ASP A 453 -6.38 1.95 26.99
C ASP A 453 -5.51 2.80 26.03
N PRO A 454 -5.52 2.55 24.71
CA PRO A 454 -4.73 3.33 23.76
C PRO A 454 -5.09 4.82 23.76
N GLU A 455 -6.34 5.19 24.09
CA GLU A 455 -6.78 6.59 24.19
C GLU A 455 -6.19 7.31 25.40
N VAL A 456 -5.63 6.57 26.37
CA VAL A 456 -4.91 7.10 27.54
C VAL A 456 -3.40 7.04 27.31
N VAL A 457 -2.90 5.91 26.81
CA VAL A 457 -1.46 5.69 26.61
C VAL A 457 -0.92 6.64 25.54
N HIS A 458 -1.59 6.79 24.39
CA HIS A 458 -1.05 7.59 23.30
C HIS A 458 -0.85 9.08 23.68
N PRO A 459 -1.83 9.79 24.29
CA PRO A 459 -1.60 11.16 24.78
C PRO A 459 -0.46 11.27 25.80
N SER A 460 -0.27 10.26 26.66
CA SER A 460 0.84 10.25 27.61
C SER A 460 2.21 10.12 26.91
N THR A 461 2.29 9.27 25.87
CA THR A 461 3.48 9.13 25.03
C THR A 461 3.77 10.42 24.26
N LEU A 462 2.74 11.07 23.69
CA LEU A 462 2.89 12.36 22.99
C LEU A 462 3.41 13.47 23.90
N LYS A 463 2.95 13.50 25.16
CA LYS A 463 3.45 14.46 26.15
C LYS A 463 4.91 14.17 26.50
N LEU A 464 5.26 12.89 26.69
CA LEU A 464 6.62 12.50 27.04
C LEU A 464 7.60 12.76 25.88
N SER A 465 7.18 12.57 24.62
CA SER A 465 8.02 12.80 23.43
C SER A 465 8.35 14.27 23.14
N ARG A 466 7.95 15.18 24.01
CA ARG A 466 8.17 16.63 23.92
C ARG A 466 8.66 17.19 25.25
N SER A 467 9.14 16.33 26.15
CA SER A 467 9.51 16.72 27.51
C SER A 467 10.79 17.57 27.52
N TYR A 468 11.62 17.43 26.49
CA TYR A 468 12.85 18.20 26.34
C TYR A 468 12.73 19.29 25.26
N GLU A 469 11.62 19.32 24.50
CA GLU A 469 11.34 20.28 23.42
C GLU A 469 12.53 20.40 22.43
N ASN A 470 13.26 19.30 22.20
CA ASN A 470 14.50 19.24 21.44
C ASN A 470 15.44 20.43 21.71
N GLN A 471 15.99 20.49 22.93
CA GLN A 471 17.00 21.49 23.31
C GLN A 471 18.11 21.57 22.24
N GLN A 472 18.51 22.78 21.87
CA GLN A 472 19.54 22.98 20.82
C GLN A 472 20.97 22.71 21.30
N ASN A 473 21.17 22.53 22.60
CA ASN A 473 22.48 22.37 23.22
C ASN A 473 22.55 21.06 24.00
N VAL A 474 23.76 20.48 24.05
CA VAL A 474 24.04 19.33 24.92
C VAL A 474 23.90 19.74 26.38
N ASP A 475 23.02 19.05 27.11
CA ASP A 475 22.93 19.13 28.57
C ASP A 475 23.52 17.86 29.20
N LEU A 476 24.68 18.02 29.84
CA LEU A 476 25.37 16.91 30.50
C LEU A 476 24.53 16.27 31.62
N LEU A 477 23.71 17.07 32.32
CA LEU A 477 22.88 16.53 33.40
C LEU A 477 21.80 15.60 32.83
N THR A 478 21.09 16.06 31.79
CA THR A 478 20.11 15.24 31.07
C THR A 478 20.74 13.98 30.47
N ASN A 479 21.95 14.07 29.90
CA ASN A 479 22.70 12.91 29.42
C ASN A 479 22.92 11.86 30.52
N VAL A 480 23.43 12.31 31.67
CA VAL A 480 23.68 11.42 32.81
C VAL A 480 22.38 10.79 33.31
N GLN A 481 21.29 11.56 33.38
CA GLN A 481 19.98 11.06 33.83
C GLN A 481 19.41 10.00 32.89
N LEU A 482 19.39 10.26 31.57
CA LEU A 482 18.87 9.32 30.58
C LEU A 482 19.74 8.06 30.49
N MET A 483 21.07 8.18 30.57
CA MET A 483 21.96 7.01 30.60
C MET A 483 21.85 6.20 31.89
N ALA A 484 21.61 6.84 33.04
CA ALA A 484 21.35 6.14 34.29
C ALA A 484 20.00 5.39 34.23
N GLN A 485 18.97 6.01 33.66
CA GLN A 485 17.68 5.35 33.41
C GLN A 485 17.86 4.14 32.48
N TRP A 486 18.56 4.31 31.36
CA TRP A 486 18.86 3.23 30.42
C TRP A 486 19.60 2.08 31.11
N SER A 487 20.65 2.37 31.88
CA SER A 487 21.43 1.36 32.60
C SER A 487 20.56 0.56 33.58
N SER A 488 19.68 1.24 34.32
CA SER A 488 18.74 0.57 35.23
C SER A 488 17.78 -0.38 34.50
N ILE A 489 17.32 0.00 33.31
CA ILE A 489 16.42 -0.83 32.50
C ILE A 489 17.18 -2.00 31.88
N VAL A 490 18.43 -1.81 31.48
CA VAL A 490 19.32 -2.90 31.03
C VAL A 490 19.56 -3.90 32.16
N ASP A 491 19.72 -3.47 33.40
CA ASP A 491 19.90 -4.42 34.50
C ASP A 491 18.64 -5.23 34.78
N LYS A 492 17.46 -4.60 34.68
CA LYS A 492 16.15 -5.29 34.72
C LYS A 492 15.99 -6.26 33.54
N GLY A 493 16.38 -5.85 32.32
CA GLY A 493 16.26 -6.65 31.11
C GLY A 493 17.06 -7.95 31.16
N ARG A 494 18.19 -8.00 31.88
CA ARG A 494 19.02 -9.21 32.03
C ARG A 494 18.23 -10.40 32.61
N THR A 495 17.24 -10.14 33.46
CA THR A 495 16.43 -11.19 34.10
C THR A 495 15.08 -11.38 33.41
N GLU A 496 14.49 -10.32 32.86
CA GLU A 496 13.13 -10.36 32.32
C GLU A 496 13.07 -10.69 30.81
N TRP A 497 14.14 -10.45 30.04
CA TRP A 497 14.14 -10.54 28.57
C TRP A 497 13.62 -11.86 28.00
N SER A 498 14.15 -12.99 28.50
CA SER A 498 13.78 -14.31 28.00
C SER A 498 12.31 -14.63 28.30
N ILE A 499 11.80 -14.15 29.43
CA ILE A 499 10.40 -14.32 29.83
C ILE A 499 9.51 -13.45 28.94
N ALA A 500 9.84 -12.16 28.78
CA ALA A 500 9.09 -11.23 27.93
C ALA A 500 9.02 -11.73 26.48
N SER A 501 10.16 -12.11 25.88
CA SER A 501 10.23 -12.63 24.51
C SER A 501 9.36 -13.88 24.33
N LYS A 502 9.42 -14.82 25.30
CA LYS A 502 8.58 -16.03 25.27
C LYS A 502 7.10 -15.71 25.42
N ASN A 503 6.75 -14.77 26.29
CA ASN A 503 5.36 -14.38 26.52
C ASN A 503 4.76 -13.73 25.27
N TRP A 504 5.47 -12.83 24.59
CA TRP A 504 5.04 -12.24 23.31
C TRP A 504 4.72 -13.32 22.27
N LYS A 505 5.63 -14.28 22.08
CA LYS A 505 5.44 -15.39 21.15
C LYS A 505 4.22 -16.25 21.49
N ASN A 506 4.03 -16.56 22.77
CA ASN A 506 2.91 -17.38 23.24
C ASN A 506 1.55 -16.66 23.12
N ALA A 507 1.52 -15.36 23.38
CA ALA A 507 0.30 -14.56 23.37
C ALA A 507 -0.12 -14.10 21.97
N ALA A 508 0.75 -14.21 20.95
CA ALA A 508 0.50 -13.70 19.61
C ALA A 508 -0.86 -14.16 19.05
N GLN A 509 -1.17 -15.46 19.12
CA GLN A 509 -2.43 -15.99 18.59
C GLN A 509 -3.67 -15.42 19.29
N GLU A 510 -3.58 -15.16 20.60
CA GLU A 510 -4.66 -14.52 21.35
C GLU A 510 -4.83 -13.05 20.93
N LEU A 511 -3.73 -12.30 20.85
CA LEU A 511 -3.71 -10.88 20.48
C LEU A 511 -4.26 -10.63 19.06
N MET A 512 -4.14 -11.61 18.17
CA MET A 512 -4.63 -11.56 16.80
C MET A 512 -6.07 -12.09 16.66
N SER A 513 -6.61 -12.67 17.73
CA SER A 513 -7.92 -13.29 17.69
C SER A 513 -9.05 -12.26 17.53
N HIS A 514 -10.13 -12.70 16.89
CA HIS A 514 -11.35 -11.91 16.79
C HIS A 514 -11.89 -11.51 18.17
N THR A 515 -11.89 -12.44 19.13
CA THR A 515 -12.38 -12.20 20.50
C THR A 515 -11.60 -11.12 21.22
N PHE A 516 -10.26 -11.14 21.11
CA PHE A 516 -9.42 -10.09 21.68
C PHE A 516 -9.78 -8.73 21.10
N TRP A 517 -9.82 -8.61 19.77
CA TRP A 517 -10.09 -7.34 19.10
C TRP A 517 -11.50 -6.80 19.37
N GLN A 518 -12.51 -7.67 19.44
CA GLN A 518 -13.86 -7.28 19.86
C GLN A 518 -13.85 -6.61 21.24
N LYS A 519 -13.17 -7.22 22.22
CA LYS A 519 -13.05 -6.68 23.57
C LYS A 519 -12.21 -5.41 23.60
N TYR A 520 -11.05 -5.40 22.93
CA TYR A 520 -10.08 -4.30 22.93
C TYR A 520 -10.67 -3.02 22.32
N LEU A 521 -11.51 -3.16 21.28
CA LEU A 521 -12.23 -2.06 20.64
C LEU A 521 -13.58 -1.73 21.31
N GLY A 522 -13.99 -2.48 22.33
CA GLY A 522 -15.27 -2.26 23.03
C GLY A 522 -16.50 -2.53 22.16
N LEU A 523 -16.39 -3.46 21.21
CA LEU A 523 -17.51 -3.84 20.33
C LEU A 523 -18.48 -4.72 21.10
N LYS A 524 -19.79 -4.45 20.95
CA LYS A 524 -20.83 -5.33 21.50
C LYS A 524 -20.74 -6.69 20.80
N GLU A 525 -20.93 -7.77 21.54
CA GLU A 525 -21.16 -9.07 20.92
C GLU A 525 -22.33 -8.93 19.93
N PRO A 526 -22.23 -9.52 18.73
CA PRO A 526 -23.35 -9.52 17.81
C PRO A 526 -24.53 -10.17 18.54
N THR A 527 -25.51 -9.36 18.89
CA THR A 527 -26.81 -9.88 19.32
C THR A 527 -27.29 -10.75 18.18
N LEU A 528 -27.44 -12.05 18.42
CA LEU A 528 -28.18 -12.95 17.55
C LEU A 528 -29.50 -12.25 17.24
N SER A 529 -29.61 -11.69 16.04
CA SER A 529 -30.80 -10.95 15.66
C SER A 529 -31.98 -11.91 15.73
N SER A 530 -33.03 -11.43 16.39
CA SER A 530 -34.30 -12.11 16.63
C SER A 530 -35.12 -12.25 15.34
N SER A 531 -34.59 -12.91 14.31
CA SER A 531 -35.25 -13.14 13.02
C SER A 531 -35.82 -14.55 12.84
N ILE A 532 -35.87 -15.39 13.89
CA ILE A 532 -36.54 -16.71 13.86
C ILE A 532 -37.61 -16.84 14.95
N ARG A 533 -38.44 -15.82 15.12
CA ARG A 533 -39.70 -15.95 15.87
C ARG A 533 -40.84 -15.21 15.16
N HIS A 534 -41.12 -15.57 13.91
CA HIS A 534 -42.45 -15.45 13.32
C HIS A 534 -42.51 -16.29 12.03
N SER A 535 -42.41 -17.60 12.20
CA SER A 535 -42.85 -18.61 11.22
C SER A 535 -42.95 -19.97 11.91
N LEU A 536 -43.93 -20.09 12.81
CA LEU A 536 -44.57 -21.35 13.18
C LEU A 536 -46.08 -21.12 13.14
#